data_AF-A0A951Q9Y9-F1
#
_entry.id   AF-A0A951Q9Y9-F1
#
_cell.length_a   1.000
_cell.length_b   1.000
_cell.length_c   1.000
_cell.angle_alpha   90.00
_cell.angle_beta   90.00
_cell.angle_gamma   90.00
#
_symmetry.space_group_name_H-M   'P 1'
#
loop_
_entity.id
_entity.type
_entity.pdbx_description
1 polymer ?
#
loop_
_entity_poly.entity_id
_entity_poly.type
_entity_poly.pdbx_seq_one_letter_code
_entity_poly.pdbx_strand_id
1 'polypeptide(L)'
;MNHPIEFQLSVQDEQATDEDLQLILRTLAAELESQSAEVMPVAPSAATEPEMVEKGEPSSSILDVKINLDTLKTFGTWLYGRLVGTTTKVKFKHEGTEFEFEGRNDSDRASAQQDFEDFVAKLEAVKQAKHE
;
A
#
# COMPACT_ATOMS: atom_id res chain seq x y z
N MET A 1 5.02 -22.09 9.53
CA MET A 1 5.97 -21.47 8.57
C MET A 1 5.28 -20.23 8.02
N ASN A 2 5.81 -19.03 8.29
CA ASN A 2 5.25 -17.81 7.73
C ASN A 2 5.78 -17.63 6.31
N HIS A 3 5.00 -18.07 5.33
CA HIS A 3 5.28 -17.76 3.93
C HIS A 3 4.97 -16.28 3.65
N PRO A 4 5.88 -15.55 2.96
CA PRO A 4 5.62 -14.18 2.55
C PRO A 4 4.49 -14.13 1.51
N ILE A 5 3.75 -13.03 1.51
CA ILE A 5 2.72 -12.70 0.52
C ILE A 5 3.23 -11.59 -0.39
N GLU A 6 2.81 -11.63 -1.65
CA GLU A 6 3.17 -10.63 -2.66
C GLU A 6 1.95 -9.72 -2.90
N PHE A 7 2.10 -8.41 -2.71
CA PHE A 7 1.05 -7.44 -3.00
C PHE A 7 1.61 -6.21 -3.70
N GLN A 8 0.72 -5.48 -4.36
CA GLN A 8 1.02 -4.18 -4.94
C GLN A 8 0.56 -3.08 -3.99
N LEU A 9 1.43 -2.13 -3.72
CA LEU A 9 1.13 -0.93 -2.96
C LEU A 9 1.11 0.25 -3.92
N SER A 10 0.00 0.97 -3.98
CA SER A 10 -0.13 2.20 -4.75
C SER A 10 -0.36 3.39 -3.83
N VAL A 11 0.27 4.52 -4.10
CA VAL A 11 0.07 5.78 -3.38
C VAL A 11 -0.48 6.82 -4.35
N GLN A 12 -1.51 7.53 -3.92
CA GLN A 12 -2.15 8.62 -4.64
C GLN A 12 -2.39 9.79 -3.69
N ASP A 13 -2.15 11.01 -4.15
CA ASP A 13 -2.46 12.21 -3.37
C ASP A 13 -2.82 13.33 -4.34
N GLU A 14 -3.99 13.95 -4.13
CA GLU A 14 -4.52 15.00 -5.00
C GLU A 14 -3.80 16.35 -4.81
N GLN A 15 -3.04 16.52 -3.71
CA GLN A 15 -2.34 17.76 -3.38
C GLN A 15 -0.82 17.63 -3.45
N ALA A 16 -0.29 16.40 -3.51
CA ALA A 16 1.15 16.16 -3.58
C ALA A 16 1.66 16.22 -5.03
N THR A 17 2.90 16.67 -5.20
CA THR A 17 3.58 16.60 -6.50
C THR A 17 4.08 15.19 -6.78
N ASP A 18 4.46 14.89 -8.03
CA ASP A 18 5.15 13.63 -8.36
C ASP A 18 6.41 13.42 -7.51
N GLU A 19 7.16 14.48 -7.19
CA GLU A 19 8.35 14.40 -6.33
C GLU A 19 7.99 14.01 -4.89
N ASP A 20 6.90 14.57 -4.35
CA ASP A 20 6.39 14.22 -3.02
C ASP A 20 5.92 12.76 -2.97
N LEU A 21 5.21 12.30 -3.99
CA LEU A 21 4.76 10.91 -4.10
C LEU A 21 5.93 9.93 -4.22
N GLN A 22 6.95 10.28 -4.99
CA GLN A 22 8.19 9.51 -5.07
C GLN A 22 8.94 9.49 -3.73
N LEU A 23 8.92 10.58 -2.98
CA LEU A 23 9.50 10.64 -1.63
C LEU A 23 8.71 9.76 -0.65
N ILE A 24 7.38 9.79 -0.70
CA ILE A 24 6.51 8.92 0.10
C ILE A 24 6.81 7.46 -0.24
N LEU A 25 6.81 7.09 -1.53
CA LEU A 25 7.15 5.74 -1.96
C LEU A 25 8.52 5.27 -1.47
N ARG A 26 9.55 6.10 -1.60
CA ARG A 26 10.90 5.76 -1.10
C ARG A 26 10.92 5.55 0.40
N THR A 27 10.17 6.36 1.14
CA THR A 27 10.03 6.22 2.60
C THR A 27 9.33 4.90 2.94
N LEU A 28 8.26 4.56 2.21
CA LEU A 28 7.54 3.29 2.38
C LEU A 28 8.42 2.09 2.05
N ALA A 29 9.15 2.14 0.94
CA ALA A 29 10.07 1.09 0.54
C ALA A 29 11.15 0.86 1.59
N ALA A 30 11.80 1.93 2.08
CA ALA A 30 12.83 1.82 3.11
C ALA A 30 12.30 1.25 4.43
N GLU A 31 11.08 1.62 4.83
CA GLU A 31 10.45 1.08 6.03
C GLU A 31 10.10 -0.40 5.86
N LEU A 32 9.56 -0.79 4.72
CA LEU A 32 9.29 -2.19 4.38
C LEU A 32 10.58 -3.03 4.40
N GLU A 33 11.65 -2.55 3.76
CA GLU A 33 12.97 -3.21 3.75
C GLU A 33 13.57 -3.33 5.16
N SER A 34 13.45 -2.28 5.99
CA SER A 34 13.85 -2.27 7.40
C SER A 34 13.15 -3.38 8.21
N GLN A 35 11.90 -3.69 7.86
CA GLN A 35 11.11 -4.75 8.50
C GLN A 35 11.25 -6.12 7.82
N SER A 36 12.30 -6.31 7.01
CA SER A 36 12.58 -7.55 6.26
C SER A 36 11.53 -7.91 5.19
N ALA A 37 10.83 -6.92 4.64
CA ALA A 37 10.10 -7.10 3.40
C ALA A 37 11.05 -6.94 2.19
N GLU A 38 10.77 -7.69 1.14
CA GLU A 38 11.43 -7.52 -0.15
C GLU A 38 10.59 -6.55 -0.99
N VAL A 39 11.16 -5.39 -1.29
CA VAL A 39 10.51 -4.36 -2.11
C VAL A 39 11.16 -4.35 -3.48
N MET A 40 10.37 -4.58 -4.51
CA MET A 40 10.78 -4.47 -5.89
C MET A 40 10.28 -3.13 -6.43
N PRO A 41 11.17 -2.25 -6.93
CA PRO A 41 10.70 -1.09 -7.66
C PRO A 41 9.94 -1.58 -8.89
N VAL A 42 8.67 -1.19 -9.01
CA VAL A 42 7.94 -1.38 -10.25
C VAL A 42 8.69 -0.55 -11.28
N ALA A 43 9.30 -1.20 -12.27
CA ALA A 43 9.87 -0.48 -13.39
C ALA A 43 8.79 0.50 -13.87
N PRO A 44 9.09 1.80 -14.08
CA PRO A 44 8.11 2.69 -14.67
C PRO A 44 7.64 1.98 -15.93
N SER A 45 6.38 1.54 -15.93
CA SER A 45 5.86 0.68 -16.98
C SER A 45 6.19 1.41 -18.28
N ALA A 46 7.09 0.83 -19.07
CA ALA A 46 7.53 1.47 -20.30
C ALA A 46 6.25 1.74 -21.08
N ALA A 47 5.93 3.03 -21.22
CA ALA A 47 4.64 3.55 -21.62
C ALA A 47 3.93 2.61 -22.59
N THR A 48 2.87 1.93 -22.14
CA THR A 48 1.85 1.52 -23.08
C THR A 48 0.98 2.74 -23.26
N GLU A 49 1.40 3.53 -24.25
CA GLU A 49 0.68 4.65 -24.85
C GLU A 49 0.66 5.95 -24.01
N PRO A 50 0.81 7.13 -24.65
CA PRO A 50 0.46 8.38 -24.00
C PRO A 50 -1.07 8.38 -23.87
N GLU A 51 -1.59 7.85 -22.76
CA GLU A 51 -2.90 8.28 -22.31
C GLU A 51 -2.83 9.80 -22.25
N MET A 52 -3.70 10.45 -23.01
CA MET A 52 -3.95 11.88 -22.87
C MET A 52 -4.20 12.10 -21.39
N VAL A 53 -3.20 12.64 -20.69
CA VAL A 53 -3.31 12.99 -19.27
C VAL A 53 -4.40 14.05 -19.21
N GLU A 54 -5.63 13.60 -18.98
CA GLU A 54 -6.74 14.49 -18.70
C GLU A 54 -6.31 15.27 -17.45
N LYS A 55 -6.32 16.60 -17.57
CA LYS A 55 -5.98 17.50 -16.47
C LYS A 55 -6.81 17.12 -15.23
N GLY A 56 -6.22 16.38 -14.30
CA GLY A 56 -6.86 16.03 -13.05
C GLY A 56 -6.68 14.58 -12.57
N GLU A 57 -6.01 13.69 -13.31
CA GLU A 57 -5.68 12.38 -12.73
C GLU A 57 -4.62 12.52 -11.62
N PRO A 58 -4.89 12.04 -10.40
CA PRO A 58 -3.91 12.06 -9.33
C PRO A 58 -2.73 11.18 -9.73
N SER A 59 -1.53 11.74 -9.68
CA SER A 59 -0.29 10.99 -9.89
C SER A 59 -0.31 9.75 -9.01
N SER A 60 -0.25 8.57 -9.64
CA SER A 60 -0.30 7.28 -8.96
C SER A 60 1.05 6.59 -9.07
N SER A 61 1.54 6.11 -7.94
CA SER A 61 2.90 5.59 -7.80
C SER A 61 2.83 4.21 -7.15
N ILE A 62 3.45 3.17 -7.77
CA ILE A 62 3.23 1.75 -7.42
C ILE A 62 4.54 1.06 -6.99
N LEU A 63 4.47 0.16 -5.99
CA LEU A 63 5.51 -0.74 -5.50
C LEU A 63 5.02 -2.20 -5.50
N ASP A 64 5.85 -3.13 -5.95
CA ASP A 64 5.63 -4.57 -5.74
C ASP A 64 6.35 -4.97 -4.45
N VAL A 65 5.62 -5.54 -3.49
CA VAL A 65 6.12 -5.83 -2.15
C VAL A 65 5.86 -7.27 -1.79
N LYS A 66 6.89 -7.93 -1.27
CA LYS A 66 6.84 -9.29 -0.74
C LYS A 66 7.17 -9.28 0.75
N ILE A 67 6.19 -9.61 1.58
CA ILE A 67 6.25 -9.35 3.02
C ILE A 67 5.47 -10.42 3.81
N ASN A 68 5.87 -10.67 5.05
CA ASN A 68 5.12 -11.56 5.94
C ASN A 68 3.88 -10.87 6.51
N LEU A 69 2.83 -11.64 6.82
CA LEU A 69 1.59 -11.09 7.38
C LEU A 69 1.82 -10.33 8.71
N ASP A 70 2.65 -10.86 9.62
CA ASP A 70 3.00 -10.16 10.87
C ASP A 70 3.72 -8.82 10.62
N THR A 71 4.61 -8.80 9.63
CA THR A 71 5.28 -7.58 9.21
C THR A 71 4.29 -6.61 8.57
N LEU A 72 3.35 -7.08 7.75
CA LEU A 72 2.29 -6.27 7.16
C LEU A 72 1.41 -5.62 8.24
N LYS A 73 1.06 -6.34 9.32
CA LYS A 73 0.33 -5.78 10.47
C LYS A 73 1.09 -4.62 11.11
N THR A 74 2.39 -4.82 11.33
CA THR A 74 3.28 -3.81 11.90
C THR A 74 3.40 -2.59 10.99
N PHE A 75 3.62 -2.83 9.69
CA PHE A 75 3.71 -1.80 8.67
C PHE A 75 2.42 -0.99 8.53
N GLY A 76 1.26 -1.62 8.49
CA GLY A 76 -0.02 -0.89 8.39
C GLY A 76 -0.29 -0.01 9.61
N THR A 77 0.08 -0.44 10.80
CA THR A 77 -0.01 0.38 12.02
C THR A 77 0.91 1.61 11.93
N TRP A 78 2.15 1.43 11.47
CA TRP A 78 3.09 2.52 11.24
C TRP A 78 2.58 3.48 10.15
N LEU A 79 2.06 2.92 9.05
CA LEU A 79 1.55 3.66 7.91
C LEU A 79 0.38 4.55 8.32
N TYR A 80 -0.55 3.99 9.09
CA TYR A 80 -1.69 4.73 9.62
C TYR A 80 -1.22 5.96 10.40
N GLY A 81 -0.30 5.77 11.37
CA GLY A 81 0.23 6.87 12.16
C GLY A 81 0.94 7.95 11.34
N ARG A 82 1.42 7.62 10.13
CA ARG A 82 2.10 8.55 9.23
C ARG A 82 1.16 9.31 8.31
N LEU A 83 0.07 8.68 7.91
CA LEU A 83 -0.88 9.24 6.93
C LEU A 83 -2.05 9.97 7.58
N VAL A 84 -2.30 9.79 8.88
CA VAL A 84 -3.34 10.56 9.59
C VAL A 84 -3.13 12.07 9.43
N GLY A 85 -4.19 12.75 9.01
CA GLY A 85 -4.18 14.20 8.79
C GLY A 85 -3.60 14.61 7.43
N THR A 86 -3.42 13.66 6.51
CA THR A 86 -2.96 13.91 5.14
C THR A 86 -4.06 13.63 4.12
N THR A 87 -3.89 14.13 2.89
CA THR A 87 -4.74 13.80 1.73
C THR A 87 -4.30 12.54 1.00
N THR A 88 -3.27 11.86 1.52
CA THR A 88 -2.66 10.71 0.88
C THR A 88 -3.54 9.48 1.02
N LYS A 89 -3.73 8.81 -0.10
CA LYS A 89 -4.38 7.51 -0.23
C LYS A 89 -3.35 6.44 -0.51
N VAL A 90 -3.45 5.31 0.19
CA VAL A 90 -2.62 4.13 -0.05
C VAL A 90 -3.51 2.94 -0.32
N LYS A 91 -3.26 2.27 -1.43
CA LYS A 91 -4.03 1.11 -1.86
C LYS A 91 -3.14 -0.13 -1.87
N PHE A 92 -3.62 -1.19 -1.24
CA PHE A 92 -3.00 -2.50 -1.22
C PHE A 92 -3.81 -3.44 -2.12
N LYS A 93 -3.15 -4.16 -3.02
CA LYS A 93 -3.79 -5.10 -3.95
C LYS A 93 -3.09 -6.45 -3.92
N HIS A 94 -3.83 -7.52 -3.65
CA HIS A 94 -3.34 -8.90 -3.64
C HIS A 94 -4.40 -9.84 -4.24
N GLU A 95 -4.10 -10.45 -5.39
CA GLU A 95 -4.85 -11.58 -5.98
C GLU A 95 -6.40 -11.48 -5.90
N GLY A 96 -6.97 -10.32 -6.25
CA GLY A 96 -8.42 -10.08 -6.25
C GLY A 96 -8.98 -9.48 -4.96
N THR A 97 -8.15 -9.31 -3.94
CA THR A 97 -8.45 -8.51 -2.75
C THR A 97 -7.79 -7.15 -2.89
N GLU A 98 -8.55 -6.10 -2.62
CA GLU A 98 -8.04 -4.73 -2.54
C GLU A 98 -8.44 -4.11 -1.20
N PHE A 99 -7.55 -3.28 -0.68
CA PHE A 99 -7.80 -2.47 0.51
C PHE A 99 -7.29 -1.08 0.23
N GLU A 100 -8.13 -0.08 0.44
CA GLU A 100 -7.76 1.32 0.28
C GLU A 100 -7.82 2.01 1.63
N PHE A 101 -6.77 2.79 1.86
CA PHE A 101 -6.57 3.59 3.04
C PHE A 101 -6.53 5.05 2.64
N GLU A 102 -7.27 5.91 3.34
CA GLU A 102 -7.26 7.34 3.12
C GLU A 102 -7.13 8.07 4.46
N GLY A 103 -6.06 8.85 4.62
CA GLY A 103 -5.62 9.43 5.89
C GLY A 103 -6.41 10.65 6.39
N ARG A 104 -7.73 10.74 6.15
CA ARG A 104 -8.47 12.01 6.29
C ARG A 104 -8.72 12.49 7.73
N ASN A 105 -8.91 11.63 8.74
CA ASN A 105 -9.18 12.07 10.13
C ASN A 105 -8.77 11.05 11.21
N ASP A 106 -8.26 11.53 12.35
CA ASP A 106 -7.91 10.69 13.52
C ASP A 106 -9.16 10.05 14.17
N SER A 107 -10.32 10.67 14.01
CA SER A 107 -11.61 10.12 14.49
C SER A 107 -11.95 8.76 13.85
N ASP A 108 -11.44 8.48 12.66
CA ASP A 108 -11.67 7.23 11.92
C ASP A 108 -10.58 6.16 12.20
N ARG A 109 -9.66 6.44 13.13
CA ARG A 109 -8.52 5.58 13.45
C ARG A 109 -8.87 4.20 13.92
N ALA A 110 -9.81 4.10 14.85
CA ALA A 110 -10.22 2.81 15.38
C ALA A 110 -10.86 1.96 14.27
N SER A 111 -11.72 2.56 13.45
CA SER A 111 -12.40 1.87 12.34
C SER A 111 -11.41 1.44 11.26
N ALA A 112 -10.54 2.33 10.81
CA ALA A 112 -9.57 2.02 9.77
C ALA A 112 -8.49 1.00 10.22
N GLN A 113 -8.12 1.01 11.50
CA GLN A 113 -7.28 -0.04 12.06
C GLN A 113 -8.00 -1.39 12.05
N GLN A 114 -9.29 -1.42 12.42
CA GLN A 114 -10.10 -2.62 12.38
C GLN A 114 -10.29 -3.14 10.95
N ASP A 115 -10.60 -2.26 9.98
CA ASP A 115 -10.72 -2.61 8.57
C ASP A 115 -9.40 -3.18 8.00
N PHE A 116 -8.26 -2.63 8.44
CA PHE A 116 -6.94 -3.16 8.07
C PHE A 116 -6.66 -4.53 8.71
N GLU A 117 -7.01 -4.73 9.97
CA GLU A 117 -6.91 -6.04 10.63
C GLU A 117 -7.79 -7.09 9.93
N ASP A 118 -9.02 -6.72 9.55
CA ASP A 118 -9.93 -7.54 8.76
C ASP A 118 -9.35 -7.87 7.37
N PHE A 119 -8.70 -6.90 6.71
CA PHE A 119 -8.00 -7.14 5.44
C PHE A 119 -6.87 -8.15 5.61
N VAL A 120 -6.02 -8.00 6.62
CA VAL A 120 -4.93 -8.95 6.87
C VAL A 120 -5.47 -10.35 7.20
N ALA A 121 -6.57 -10.44 7.96
CA ALA A 121 -7.23 -11.71 8.23
C ALA A 121 -7.79 -12.37 6.95
N LYS A 122 -8.37 -11.59 6.04
CA LYS A 122 -8.81 -12.09 4.71
C LYS A 122 -7.64 -12.58 3.88
N LEU A 123 -6.51 -11.87 3.86
CA LEU A 123 -5.30 -12.33 3.18
C LEU A 123 -4.79 -13.67 3.75
N GLU A 124 -4.83 -13.83 5.07
CA GLU A 124 -4.49 -15.08 5.72
C GLU A 124 -5.44 -16.23 5.31
N ALA A 125 -6.74 -15.97 5.26
CA ALA A 125 -7.73 -16.95 4.84
C ALA A 125 -7.57 -17.36 3.36
N VAL A 126 -7.32 -16.40 2.46
CA VAL A 126 -7.06 -16.67 1.03
C VAL A 126 -5.81 -17.52 0.85
N LYS A 127 -4.76 -17.25 1.63
CA LYS A 127 -3.53 -18.04 1.63
C LYS A 127 -3.76 -19.48 2.12
N GLN A 128 -4.57 -19.68 3.16
CA GLN A 128 -4.91 -21.02 3.65
C GLN A 128 -5.72 -21.80 2.62
N ALA A 129 -6.71 -21.17 1.98
CA ALA A 129 -7.57 -21.80 0.97
C ALA A 129 -6.82 -22.23 -0.31
N LYS A 130 -5.65 -21.65 -0.61
CA LYS A 130 -4.79 -22.05 -1.74
C LYS A 130 -3.83 -23.20 -1.43
N HIS A 131 -3.69 -23.58 -0.15
CA HIS A 131 -2.79 -24.64 0.31
C HIS A 131 -3.52 -25.92 0.72
N GLU A 132 -4.85 -25.97 0.59
CA GLU A 132 -5.69 -27.20 0.64
C GLU A 132 -5.91 -27.77 -0.77
#